data_AF-A0A9P4MZH9-F1
#
_entry.id   AF-A0A9P4MZH9-F1
#
_cell.length_a   1.000
_cell.length_b   1.000
_cell.length_c   1.000
_cell.angle_alpha   90.00
_cell.angle_beta   90.00
_cell.angle_gamma   90.00
#
_symmetry.space_group_name_H-M   'P 1'
#
loop_
_entity.id
_entity.type
_entity.pdbx_description
1 polymer ?
#
loop_
_entity_poly.entity_id
_entity_poly.type
_entity_poly.pdbx_seq_one_letter_code
_entity_poly.pdbx_strand_id
1 'polypeptide(L)'
;MQFKSLLLQVALASVLSQATAECQLGNKAENDAGKKETDEKLCKSQGEGDWTFSMHTHAVSVPVPGNNGYVGGADFYIFDNECKLRGKYDPGSEGNDCGVPYIIKENFLDWVLSVTDVGGMSGSGEAYFSFKYGDGKFSINNNHCDCVDASHDVTAEQKCKCAFPVNGDSSNDPDYNKRSIGSSRIMGRAVEN
;
A
#
# COMPACT_ATOMS: atom_id res chain seq x y z
N MET A 1 40.42 -19.61 -58.24
CA MET A 1 39.41 -20.03 -57.24
C MET A 1 39.64 -19.21 -55.98
N GLN A 2 38.66 -18.39 -55.59
CA GLN A 2 38.77 -17.38 -54.52
C GLN A 2 38.49 -18.01 -53.14
N PHE A 3 39.44 -17.89 -52.21
CA PHE A 3 39.23 -18.25 -50.80
C PHE A 3 38.50 -17.10 -50.09
N LYS A 4 37.25 -17.34 -49.71
CA LYS A 4 36.41 -16.40 -48.97
C LYS A 4 36.85 -16.36 -47.51
N SER A 5 37.36 -15.20 -47.11
CA SER A 5 37.61 -14.80 -45.73
C SER A 5 36.29 -14.82 -44.94
N LEU A 6 36.18 -15.68 -43.94
CA LEU A 6 35.06 -15.70 -43.01
C LEU A 6 35.47 -14.90 -41.76
N LEU A 7 35.08 -13.63 -41.73
CA LEU A 7 35.15 -12.76 -40.56
C LEU A 7 34.15 -13.25 -39.52
N LEU A 8 34.64 -13.84 -38.43
CA LEU A 8 33.85 -14.22 -37.27
C LEU A 8 33.60 -12.94 -36.44
N GLN A 9 32.47 -12.27 -36.67
CA GLN A 9 32.01 -11.17 -35.83
C GLN A 9 31.47 -11.74 -34.50
N VAL A 10 32.26 -11.61 -33.44
CA VAL A 10 31.81 -11.87 -32.08
C VAL A 10 30.93 -10.68 -31.66
N ALA A 11 29.61 -10.84 -31.80
CA ALA A 11 28.65 -9.90 -31.22
C ALA A 11 28.66 -10.09 -29.70
N LEU A 12 29.36 -9.20 -28.98
CA LEU A 12 29.18 -9.02 -27.54
C LEU A 12 27.74 -8.53 -27.32
N ALA A 13 26.83 -9.45 -27.01
CA ALA A 13 25.53 -9.12 -26.46
C ALA A 13 25.75 -8.65 -25.02
N SER A 14 25.99 -7.34 -24.86
CA SER A 14 25.96 -6.65 -23.57
C SER A 14 24.54 -6.76 -23.02
N VAL A 15 24.27 -7.83 -22.27
CA VAL A 15 23.09 -7.92 -21.43
C VAL A 15 23.28 -6.88 -20.34
N LEU A 16 22.85 -5.65 -20.63
CA LEU A 16 22.66 -4.60 -19.65
C LEU A 16 21.56 -5.08 -18.71
N SER A 17 21.94 -5.80 -17.66
CA SER A 17 21.11 -6.00 -16.49
C SER A 17 20.76 -4.62 -15.97
N GLN A 18 19.58 -4.13 -16.34
CA GLN A 18 18.98 -2.98 -15.70
C GLN A 18 18.74 -3.41 -14.26
N ALA A 19 19.60 -2.97 -13.34
CA ALA A 19 19.32 -3.05 -11.93
C ALA A 19 18.07 -2.18 -11.70
N THR A 20 16.89 -2.81 -11.61
CA THR A 20 15.70 -2.10 -11.17
C THR A 20 15.94 -1.78 -9.70
N ALA A 21 16.21 -0.51 -9.41
CA ALA A 21 16.27 -0.05 -8.04
C ALA A 21 14.92 -0.38 -7.37
N GLU A 22 14.95 -1.12 -6.26
CA GLU A 22 13.75 -1.34 -5.47
C GLU A 22 13.20 0.02 -5.04
N CYS A 23 11.89 0.22 -5.19
CA CYS A 23 11.24 1.48 -4.83
C CYS A 23 11.10 1.58 -3.30
N GLN A 24 12.22 1.80 -2.63
CA GLN A 24 12.29 1.82 -1.18
C GLN A 24 11.85 3.18 -0.65
N LEU A 25 10.80 3.19 0.19
CA LEU A 25 10.30 4.40 0.84
C LEU A 25 11.08 4.67 2.14
N GLY A 26 11.43 5.93 2.37
CA GLY A 26 12.03 6.39 3.62
C GLY A 26 11.01 6.57 4.74
N ASN A 27 11.38 6.18 5.97
CA ASN A 27 10.57 6.44 7.15
C ASN A 27 10.65 7.92 7.56
N LYS A 28 9.51 8.58 7.64
CA LYS A 28 9.36 10.01 7.99
C LYS A 28 8.80 10.25 9.39
N ALA A 29 8.72 9.19 10.22
CA ALA A 29 8.14 9.28 11.55
C ALA A 29 9.08 9.90 12.60
N GLU A 30 10.25 10.46 12.25
CA GLU A 30 11.29 10.89 13.21
C GLU A 30 10.76 11.77 14.36
N ASN A 31 9.83 12.68 14.07
CA ASN A 31 9.25 13.60 15.07
C ASN A 31 7.91 13.14 15.66
N ASP A 32 7.34 12.05 15.10
CA ASP A 32 6.00 11.57 15.41
C ASP A 32 5.98 10.13 15.94
N ALA A 33 7.14 9.43 15.94
CA ALA A 33 7.27 8.08 16.41
C ALA A 33 6.80 7.97 17.87
N GLY A 34 5.94 6.99 18.14
CA GLY A 34 5.32 6.78 19.44
C GLY A 34 4.09 7.66 19.74
N LYS A 35 3.77 8.66 18.90
CA LYS A 35 2.52 9.42 19.04
C LYS A 35 1.34 8.51 18.78
N LYS A 36 0.33 8.61 19.65
CA LYS A 36 -0.89 7.82 19.53
C LYS A 36 -1.82 8.46 18.49
N GLU A 37 -2.20 7.67 17.50
CA GLU A 37 -3.29 7.99 16.58
C GLU A 37 -4.63 7.85 17.31
N THR A 38 -5.51 8.82 17.10
CA THR A 38 -6.84 8.89 17.72
C THR A 38 -7.97 8.76 16.70
N ASP A 39 -7.67 8.90 15.41
CA ASP A 39 -8.62 8.65 14.35
C ASP A 39 -8.80 7.13 14.14
N GLU A 40 -9.94 6.62 14.62
CA GLU A 40 -10.31 5.21 14.47
C GLU A 40 -10.37 4.76 13.01
N LYS A 41 -10.47 5.68 12.04
CA LYS A 41 -10.45 5.37 10.61
C LYS A 41 -9.05 4.99 10.09
N LEU A 42 -7.98 5.44 10.77
CA LEU A 42 -6.59 5.09 10.43
C LEU A 42 -6.05 3.97 11.29
N CYS A 43 -6.42 3.95 12.57
CA CYS A 43 -6.01 2.89 13.47
C CYS A 43 -7.08 2.59 14.51
N LYS A 44 -7.33 1.30 14.72
CA LYS A 44 -8.11 0.81 15.85
C LYS A 44 -7.19 -0.04 16.70
N SER A 45 -7.17 0.16 18.02
CA SER A 45 -6.36 -0.68 18.90
C SER A 45 -6.78 -2.14 18.75
N GLN A 46 -5.77 -3.01 18.62
CA GLN A 46 -5.95 -4.43 18.37
C GLN A 46 -5.34 -5.24 19.52
N GLY A 47 -5.56 -6.55 19.53
CA GLY A 47 -4.92 -7.42 20.51
C GLY A 47 -3.38 -7.39 20.39
N GLU A 48 -2.68 -7.84 21.43
CA GLU A 48 -1.25 -8.11 21.31
C GLU A 48 -1.00 -9.07 20.13
N GLY A 49 0.02 -8.78 19.31
CA GLY A 49 0.41 -9.60 18.16
C GLY A 49 0.01 -9.04 16.80
N ASP A 50 -0.90 -8.05 16.74
CA ASP A 50 -1.34 -7.43 15.50
C ASP A 50 -1.02 -5.94 15.44
N TRP A 51 -0.52 -5.50 14.29
CA TRP A 51 -0.26 -4.11 13.97
C TRP A 51 -1.18 -3.65 12.84
N THR A 52 -1.23 -2.34 12.62
CA THR A 52 -2.06 -1.75 11.57
C THR A 52 -1.19 -1.12 10.50
N PHE A 53 -1.40 -1.52 9.25
CA PHE A 53 -0.89 -0.80 8.09
C PHE A 53 -2.04 -0.01 7.48
N SER A 54 -1.85 1.28 7.27
CA SER A 54 -2.89 2.18 6.78
C SER A 54 -2.42 3.05 5.64
N MET A 55 -3.38 3.52 4.86
CA MET A 55 -3.21 4.45 3.77
C MET A 55 -4.21 5.59 3.95
N HIS A 56 -3.73 6.82 3.82
CA HIS A 56 -4.55 8.02 3.79
C HIS A 56 -4.39 8.69 2.44
N THR A 57 -5.45 8.67 1.62
CA THR A 57 -5.48 9.46 0.39
C THR A 57 -6.06 10.82 0.68
N HIS A 58 -5.51 11.84 0.03
CA HIS A 58 -6.00 13.20 0.11
C HIS A 58 -5.90 13.85 -1.26
N ALA A 59 -6.94 14.55 -1.67
CA ALA A 59 -6.92 15.37 -2.88
C ALA A 59 -7.78 16.61 -2.68
N VAL A 60 -7.23 17.77 -3.05
CA VAL A 60 -7.95 19.05 -3.02
C VAL A 60 -8.29 19.44 -4.45
N SER A 61 -9.56 19.80 -4.67
CA SER A 61 -9.97 20.42 -5.92
C SER A 61 -9.47 21.86 -5.96
N VAL A 62 -8.47 22.14 -6.81
CA VAL A 62 -7.99 23.51 -7.03
C VAL A 62 -8.66 24.09 -8.28
N PRO A 63 -9.30 25.27 -8.20
CA PRO A 63 -9.85 25.92 -9.38
C PRO A 63 -8.70 26.36 -10.29
N VAL A 64 -8.60 25.77 -11.49
CA VAL A 64 -7.62 26.14 -12.51
C VAL A 64 -8.37 26.69 -13.73
N PRO A 65 -7.95 27.81 -14.35
CA PRO A 65 -8.63 28.33 -15.53
C PRO A 65 -8.63 27.29 -16.67
N GLY A 66 -9.81 26.80 -17.03
CA GLY A 66 -10.01 25.84 -18.13
C GLY A 66 -10.05 24.36 -17.74
N ASN A 67 -9.83 23.99 -16.47
CA ASN A 67 -10.02 22.62 -15.97
C ASN A 67 -10.12 22.58 -14.43
N ASN A 68 -10.85 21.61 -13.87
CA ASN A 68 -10.73 21.29 -12.45
C ASN A 68 -9.49 20.41 -12.26
N GLY A 69 -8.43 20.97 -11.66
CA GLY A 69 -7.24 20.21 -11.30
C GLY A 69 -7.41 19.60 -9.92
N TYR A 70 -7.04 18.33 -9.76
CA TYR A 70 -6.92 17.69 -8.44
C TYR A 70 -5.44 17.62 -8.08
N VAL A 71 -5.07 18.15 -6.92
CA VAL A 71 -3.74 17.97 -6.34
C VAL A 71 -3.92 17.06 -5.13
N GLY A 72 -3.25 15.91 -5.15
CA GLY A 72 -3.40 14.90 -4.12
C GLY A 72 -2.26 13.91 -4.07
N GLY A 73 -2.33 13.04 -3.08
CA GLY A 73 -1.36 12.00 -2.82
C GLY A 73 -1.90 10.95 -1.85
N ALA A 74 -1.03 10.02 -1.49
CA ALA A 74 -1.31 9.04 -0.46
C ALA A 74 -0.14 8.91 0.50
N ASP A 75 -0.45 8.92 1.78
CA ASP A 75 0.48 8.63 2.86
C ASP A 75 0.22 7.22 3.38
N PHE A 76 1.26 6.47 3.71
CA PHE A 76 1.18 5.19 4.39
C PHE A 76 1.69 5.29 5.81
N TYR A 77 1.06 4.55 6.73
CA TYR A 77 1.46 4.52 8.13
C TYR A 77 1.46 3.10 8.67
N ILE A 78 2.40 2.82 9.57
CA ILE A 78 2.43 1.62 10.40
C ILE A 78 2.18 2.03 11.84
N PHE A 79 1.18 1.44 12.47
CA PHE A 79 0.86 1.62 13.89
C PHE A 79 1.01 0.31 14.65
N ASP A 80 1.42 0.39 15.91
CA ASP A 80 1.38 -0.76 16.81
C ASP A 80 -0.04 -1.09 17.30
N ASN A 81 -0.17 -2.11 18.14
CA ASN A 81 -1.44 -2.58 18.68
C ASN A 81 -2.15 -1.53 19.57
N GLU A 82 -1.43 -0.53 20.08
CA GLU A 82 -1.97 0.58 20.87
C GLU A 82 -2.25 1.84 20.02
N CYS A 83 -2.14 1.73 18.71
CA CYS A 83 -2.21 2.83 17.75
C CYS A 83 -1.10 3.88 17.88
N LYS A 84 0.08 3.50 18.37
CA LYS A 84 1.23 4.40 18.33
C LYS A 84 1.93 4.29 16.99
N LEU A 85 2.28 5.44 16.40
CA LEU A 85 2.96 5.52 15.12
C LEU A 85 4.35 4.88 15.20
N ARG A 86 4.64 3.97 14.28
CA ARG A 86 5.94 3.30 14.12
C ARG A 86 6.65 3.77 12.86
N GLY A 87 5.91 3.95 11.77
CA GLY A 87 6.46 4.41 10.50
C GLY A 87 5.47 5.26 9.72
N LYS A 88 5.98 6.23 8.98
CA LYS A 88 5.23 7.09 8.05
C LYS A 88 5.97 7.16 6.73
N TYR A 89 5.26 7.00 5.63
CA TYR A 89 5.83 6.94 4.29
C TYR A 89 4.97 7.75 3.32
N ASP A 90 5.61 8.48 2.43
CA ASP A 90 4.95 9.30 1.43
C ASP A 90 5.75 9.20 0.13
N PRO A 91 5.25 8.46 -0.89
CA PRO A 91 5.90 8.34 -2.19
C PRO A 91 6.04 9.67 -2.93
N GLY A 92 5.10 10.61 -2.73
CA GLY A 92 5.03 11.87 -3.46
C GLY A 92 6.08 12.88 -3.04
N SER A 93 6.36 13.02 -1.74
CA SER A 93 7.27 14.08 -1.25
C SER A 93 8.77 13.79 -1.35
N GLU A 94 9.19 12.57 -1.70
CA GLU A 94 10.62 12.27 -1.92
C GLU A 94 11.06 12.45 -3.38
N GLY A 95 10.14 12.74 -4.31
CA GLY A 95 10.42 12.56 -5.74
C GLY A 95 10.79 11.10 -6.08
N ASN A 96 10.43 10.18 -5.18
CA ASN A 96 10.77 8.77 -5.18
C ASN A 96 9.51 7.92 -5.42
N ASP A 97 8.52 8.50 -6.12
CA ASP A 97 7.45 7.72 -6.70
C ASP A 97 7.99 6.97 -7.92
N CYS A 98 8.72 5.89 -7.62
CA CYS A 98 9.24 4.93 -8.59
C CYS A 98 8.19 3.88 -9.00
N GLY A 99 6.94 4.03 -8.54
CA GLY A 99 5.83 3.13 -8.79
C GLY A 99 5.84 1.87 -7.90
N VAL A 100 4.67 1.22 -7.83
CA VAL A 100 4.54 -0.06 -7.13
C VAL A 100 5.38 -1.16 -7.81
N PRO A 101 6.05 -2.04 -7.05
CA PRO A 101 5.90 -2.20 -5.61
C PRO A 101 6.72 -1.22 -4.77
N TYR A 102 6.09 -0.59 -3.76
CA TYR A 102 6.80 0.19 -2.75
C TYR A 102 7.34 -0.73 -1.66
N ILE A 103 8.61 -0.56 -1.29
CA ILE A 103 9.33 -1.41 -0.36
C ILE A 103 9.59 -0.65 0.94
N ILE A 104 9.13 -1.20 2.06
CA ILE A 104 9.34 -0.66 3.40
C ILE A 104 10.19 -1.65 4.20
N LYS A 105 11.38 -1.20 4.60
CA LYS A 105 12.35 -1.97 5.39
C LYS A 105 12.62 -1.21 6.68
N GLU A 106 12.17 -1.78 7.79
CA GLU A 106 12.29 -1.16 9.10
C GLU A 106 12.92 -2.13 10.08
N ASN A 107 13.67 -1.60 11.05
CA ASN A 107 14.29 -2.41 12.10
C ASN A 107 13.28 -2.95 13.13
N PHE A 108 12.07 -2.39 13.17
CA PHE A 108 11.00 -2.82 14.07
C PHE A 108 10.06 -3.83 13.42
N LEU A 109 10.26 -4.16 12.14
CA LEU A 109 9.52 -5.20 11.43
C LEU A 109 10.40 -6.43 11.29
N ASP A 110 9.84 -7.61 11.54
CA ASP A 110 10.56 -8.88 11.34
C ASP A 110 10.72 -9.23 9.85
N TRP A 111 9.84 -8.68 8.99
CA TRP A 111 9.81 -8.92 7.54
C TRP A 111 9.73 -7.62 6.74
N VAL A 112 10.09 -7.71 5.46
CA VAL A 112 9.90 -6.58 4.53
C VAL A 112 8.40 -6.43 4.21
N LEU A 113 7.89 -5.21 4.35
CA LEU A 113 6.54 -4.87 3.91
C LEU A 113 6.61 -4.35 2.48
N SER A 114 5.89 -5.00 1.55
CA SER A 114 5.86 -4.60 0.14
C SER A 114 4.45 -4.23 -0.26
N VAL A 115 4.20 -2.94 -0.53
CA VAL A 115 2.94 -2.48 -1.11
C VAL A 115 2.94 -2.85 -2.59
N THR A 116 2.08 -3.77 -2.98
CA THR A 116 2.06 -4.37 -4.32
C THR A 116 1.07 -3.73 -5.27
N ASP A 117 0.07 -3.02 -4.75
CA ASP A 117 -0.97 -2.38 -5.54
C ASP A 117 -1.59 -1.22 -4.76
N VAL A 118 -1.93 -0.13 -5.43
CA VAL A 118 -2.50 1.09 -4.87
C VAL A 118 -3.39 1.76 -5.90
N GLY A 119 -4.56 2.24 -5.50
CA GLY A 119 -5.41 3.09 -6.34
C GLY A 119 -6.21 4.11 -5.53
N GLY A 120 -6.87 5.03 -6.24
CA GLY A 120 -7.61 6.16 -5.64
C GLY A 120 -6.72 7.26 -5.04
N MET A 121 -5.42 7.28 -5.35
CA MET A 121 -4.44 8.23 -4.78
C MET A 121 -4.71 9.70 -5.16
N SER A 122 -5.43 9.95 -6.27
CA SER A 122 -5.79 11.30 -6.72
C SER A 122 -7.15 11.77 -6.20
N GLY A 123 -7.76 11.04 -5.25
CA GLY A 123 -9.12 11.29 -4.76
C GLY A 123 -10.22 11.01 -5.79
N SER A 124 -9.86 10.46 -6.96
CA SER A 124 -10.82 9.97 -7.95
C SER A 124 -11.04 8.47 -7.78
N GLY A 125 -12.25 8.09 -7.38
CA GLY A 125 -12.64 6.70 -7.18
C GLY A 125 -12.39 6.16 -5.77
N GLU A 126 -12.72 4.88 -5.58
CA GLU A 126 -12.51 4.19 -4.30
C GLU A 126 -11.04 3.83 -4.13
N ALA A 127 -10.47 4.25 -3.00
CA ALA A 127 -9.12 3.99 -2.59
C ALA A 127 -8.97 2.52 -2.22
N TYR A 128 -7.86 1.95 -2.63
CA TYR A 128 -7.49 0.61 -2.25
C TYR A 128 -5.97 0.48 -2.18
N PHE A 129 -5.51 -0.48 -1.38
CA PHE A 129 -4.14 -0.95 -1.45
C PHE A 129 -4.07 -2.46 -1.20
N SER A 130 -2.99 -3.08 -1.67
CA SER A 130 -2.61 -4.44 -1.32
C SER A 130 -1.14 -4.48 -0.94
N PHE A 131 -0.79 -5.30 0.04
CA PHE A 131 0.60 -5.48 0.46
C PHE A 131 0.91 -6.93 0.83
N LYS A 132 2.21 -7.23 0.85
CA LYS A 132 2.77 -8.48 1.37
C LYS A 132 3.58 -8.20 2.62
N TYR A 133 3.47 -9.09 3.60
CA TYR A 133 4.26 -9.07 4.82
C TYR A 133 4.40 -10.50 5.35
N GLY A 134 5.64 -10.95 5.57
CA GLY A 134 5.93 -12.35 5.91
C GLY A 134 5.39 -13.32 4.85
N ASP A 135 4.56 -14.27 5.25
CA ASP A 135 3.89 -15.23 4.35
C ASP A 135 2.51 -14.74 3.85
N GLY A 136 2.03 -13.61 4.38
CA GLY A 136 0.70 -13.09 4.13
C GLY A 136 0.59 -12.13 2.94
N LYS A 137 -0.60 -12.09 2.33
CA LYS A 137 -1.03 -11.05 1.40
C LYS A 137 -2.31 -10.42 1.92
N PHE A 138 -2.31 -9.09 2.02
CA PHE A 138 -3.37 -8.28 2.60
C PHE A 138 -3.90 -7.30 1.57
N SER A 139 -5.22 -7.10 1.55
CA SER A 139 -5.88 -6.24 0.56
C SER A 139 -7.23 -5.78 1.08
N ILE A 140 -7.67 -4.59 0.69
CA ILE A 140 -9.02 -4.07 0.99
C ILE A 140 -10.11 -5.08 0.59
N ASN A 141 -11.16 -5.19 1.40
CA ASN A 141 -12.24 -6.20 1.30
C ASN A 141 -11.80 -7.64 1.61
N ASN A 142 -10.58 -7.84 2.08
CA ASN A 142 -10.09 -9.09 2.64
C ASN A 142 -9.37 -8.81 3.98
N ASN A 143 -9.19 -9.80 4.84
CA ASN A 143 -8.35 -9.70 6.05
C ASN A 143 -8.65 -8.51 7.00
N HIS A 144 -9.94 -8.15 7.18
CA HIS A 144 -10.36 -6.97 7.99
C HIS A 144 -9.78 -5.65 7.52
N CYS A 145 -9.45 -5.57 6.24
CA CYS A 145 -9.06 -4.33 5.63
C CYS A 145 -10.30 -3.52 5.23
N ASP A 146 -10.45 -2.34 5.79
CA ASP A 146 -11.53 -1.41 5.50
C ASP A 146 -10.99 -0.08 4.95
N CYS A 147 -11.75 0.50 4.03
CA CYS A 147 -11.59 1.87 3.58
C CYS A 147 -12.87 2.63 3.88
N VAL A 148 -12.73 3.84 4.42
CA VAL A 148 -13.86 4.70 4.73
C VAL A 148 -13.65 6.07 4.12
N ASP A 149 -14.75 6.66 3.66
CA ASP A 149 -14.76 8.04 3.20
C ASP A 149 -14.52 8.99 4.39
N ALA A 150 -13.59 9.92 4.20
CA ALA A 150 -13.25 10.99 5.12
C ALA A 150 -13.34 12.36 4.44
N SER A 151 -13.86 12.41 3.21
CA SER A 151 -14.01 13.63 2.42
C SER A 151 -14.83 14.68 3.16
N HIS A 152 -14.43 15.93 3.01
CA HIS A 152 -15.12 17.08 3.57
C HIS A 152 -14.90 18.30 2.67
N ASP A 153 -15.94 19.12 2.51
CA ASP A 153 -15.94 20.32 1.68
C ASP A 153 -15.42 20.08 0.25
N VAL A 154 -14.24 20.60 -0.07
CA VAL A 154 -13.58 20.51 -1.39
C VAL A 154 -12.44 19.49 -1.40
N THR A 155 -12.29 18.74 -0.31
CA THR A 155 -11.25 17.75 -0.12
C THR A 155 -11.84 16.35 -0.24
N ALA A 156 -11.36 15.59 -1.21
CA ALA A 156 -11.60 14.16 -1.31
C ALA A 156 -10.56 13.43 -0.46
N GLU A 157 -11.00 12.70 0.56
CA GLU A 157 -10.11 11.95 1.45
C GLU A 157 -10.67 10.57 1.71
N GLN A 158 -9.81 9.56 1.71
CA GLN A 158 -10.17 8.22 2.14
C GLN A 158 -9.11 7.64 3.05
N LYS A 159 -9.57 6.91 4.05
CA LYS A 159 -8.73 6.32 5.09
C LYS A 159 -8.93 4.83 5.03
N CYS A 160 -7.87 4.12 4.70
CA CYS A 160 -7.84 2.69 4.54
C CYS A 160 -6.91 2.11 5.60
N LYS A 161 -7.26 0.96 6.19
CA LYS A 161 -6.41 0.28 7.15
C LYS A 161 -6.56 -1.24 7.01
N CYS A 162 -5.54 -1.94 7.46
CA CYS A 162 -5.45 -3.40 7.49
C CYS A 162 -4.72 -3.83 8.76
N ALA A 163 -5.28 -4.79 9.49
CA ALA A 163 -4.54 -5.52 10.51
C ALA A 163 -3.53 -6.47 9.85
N PHE A 164 -2.35 -6.64 10.46
CA PHE A 164 -1.40 -7.66 10.06
C PHE A 164 -0.61 -8.18 11.28
N PRO A 165 -0.20 -9.46 11.28
CA PRO A 165 0.49 -10.06 12.40
C PRO A 165 1.95 -9.61 12.44
N VAL A 166 2.45 -9.24 13.63
CA VAL A 166 3.82 -8.73 13.83
C VAL A 166 4.87 -9.76 13.41
N ASN A 167 4.61 -11.04 13.67
CA ASN A 167 5.53 -12.13 13.34
C ASN A 167 5.51 -12.53 11.85
N GLY A 168 4.62 -11.92 11.04
CA GLY A 168 4.47 -12.22 9.62
C GLY A 168 3.87 -13.60 9.30
N ASP A 169 3.34 -14.30 10.30
CA ASP A 169 2.68 -15.59 10.13
C ASP A 169 1.16 -15.40 10.07
N SER A 170 0.63 -15.43 8.85
CA SER A 170 -0.81 -15.33 8.58
C SER A 170 -1.60 -16.59 8.95
N SER A 171 -0.92 -17.70 9.30
CA SER A 171 -1.56 -18.98 9.64
C SER A 171 -2.06 -19.07 11.09
N ASN A 172 -1.59 -18.18 11.97
CA ASN A 172 -1.93 -18.17 13.39
C ASN A 172 -3.12 -17.27 13.76
N ASP A 173 -3.76 -16.57 12.82
CA ASP A 173 -5.08 -15.98 13.07
C ASP A 173 -6.13 -17.10 12.97
N PRO A 174 -6.72 -17.57 14.10
CA PRO A 174 -7.71 -18.66 14.12
C PRO A 174 -8.99 -18.33 13.35
N ASP A 175 -9.09 -17.10 12.86
CA ASP A 175 -10.21 -16.54 12.15
C ASP A 175 -9.85 -16.18 10.69
N TYR A 176 -8.58 -16.26 10.27
CA TYR A 176 -8.16 -16.08 8.87
C TYR A 176 -8.77 -17.17 7.96
N ASN A 177 -8.76 -18.42 8.43
CA ASN A 177 -9.33 -19.56 7.70
C ASN A 177 -10.86 -19.72 7.85
N LYS A 178 -11.47 -19.15 8.90
CA LYS A 178 -12.93 -19.16 9.09
C LYS A 178 -13.64 -17.99 8.42
N ARG A 179 -12.97 -16.84 8.25
CA ARG A 179 -13.58 -15.62 7.68
C ARG A 179 -13.47 -15.50 6.15
N SER A 180 -12.57 -16.23 5.48
CA SER A 180 -12.52 -16.28 4.00
C SER A 180 -13.68 -17.07 3.36
N ILE A 181 -14.32 -17.96 4.12
CA ILE A 181 -15.44 -18.80 3.65
C ILE A 181 -16.81 -18.12 3.88
N GLY A 182 -16.87 -17.08 4.74
CA GLY A 182 -18.12 -16.42 5.15
C GLY A 182 -18.64 -15.30 4.25
N SER A 183 -17.81 -14.73 3.36
CA SER A 183 -18.16 -13.54 2.55
C SER A 183 -18.57 -13.86 1.10
N SER A 184 -19.27 -14.99 0.89
CA SER A 184 -19.79 -15.37 -0.44
C SER A 184 -21.30 -15.67 -0.45
N ARG A 185 -22.05 -15.23 0.56
CA ARG A 185 -23.53 -15.28 0.51
C ARG A 185 -24.13 -13.93 0.88
N ILE A 186 -25.03 -13.49 -0.02
CA ILE A 186 -25.96 -12.35 0.08
C ILE A 186 -25.28 -11.05 -0.39
N MET A 187 -25.48 -10.51 -1.60
CA MET A 187 -26.75 -10.25 -2.28
C MET A 187 -26.67 -10.46 -3.81
N GLY A 188 -27.18 -11.60 -4.29
CA GLY A 188 -27.85 -11.63 -5.58
C GLY A 188 -29.31 -11.29 -5.35
N ARG A 189 -29.68 -10.01 -5.49
CA ARG A 189 -31.10 -9.65 -5.58
C ARG A 189 -31.45 -9.59 -7.06
N ALA A 190 -32.17 -10.61 -7.49
CA ALA A 190 -32.71 -10.75 -8.82
C ALA A 190 -33.56 -9.52 -9.19
N VAL A 191 -33.28 -9.00 -10.38
CA VAL A 191 -34.20 -8.19 -11.16
C VAL A 191 -35.18 -9.18 -11.80
N GLU A 192 -36.45 -9.12 -11.43
CA GLU A 192 -37.55 -9.66 -12.24
C GLU A 192 -38.74 -8.70 -12.18
N ASN A 193 -39.04 -8.12 -13.35
CA ASN A 193 -40.26 -7.47 -13.87
C ASN A 193 -41.14 -6.61 -12.96
#